data_AF-A0A2V4GVX4-F1
#
_entry.id   AF-A0A2V4GVX4-F1
#
_cell.length_a   1.000
_cell.length_b   1.000
_cell.length_c   1.000
_cell.angle_alpha   90.00
_cell.angle_beta   90.00
_cell.angle_gamma   90.00
#
_symmetry.space_group_name_H-M   'P 1'
#
loop_
_entity.id
_entity.type
_entity.pdbx_description
1 polymer ?
#
loop_
_entity_poly.entity_id
_entity_poly.type
_entity_poly.pdbx_seq_one_letter_code
_entity_poly.pdbx_strand_id
1 'polypeptide(L)'
;MYVNMQKNDMNFSIVENETYSLCIYMYEKLVDTPHILICLEKQNFSLFYLNLYALQEYIKRFPFNHIMNHRWLYLTAAFTIIFSILSSLMSIMKYDTFHSDVLDLGVSSYLIQHAMSTKPPVYWKMIYFIIFPIYSLYPNPAILLIFQNTFITFGSIPLYLIAKKRIGSEFYAFLISVSWILYYPIWGVEWFDFHFMALFPTLFLTAVALLYYGKFRSSILAMYLAAITDYMAPLLILFFLLVMFMKKYKAPRYYYISLMIPFFIVFVIVNLYFGYYALGFLNYPYIIYHPYIITAMWTKKLGYFSMILLPFVFTPILSYEILAIVPYVGLSLVHTYRTSRQYCISIQR
;
A
#
# COMPACT_ATOMS: atom_id res chain seq x y z
N MET A 1 -59.01 -2.87 36.47
CA MET A 1 -60.28 -2.17 36.70
C MET A 1 -60.31 -1.79 38.17
N TYR A 2 -60.32 -0.54 38.64
CA TYR A 2 -60.76 0.73 38.06
C TYR A 2 -59.85 1.87 38.54
N VAL A 3 -59.90 2.96 37.77
CA VAL A 3 -59.02 4.15 37.76
C VAL A 3 -59.70 5.32 38.50
N ASN A 4 -58.90 6.37 38.78
CA ASN A 4 -59.22 7.79 39.00
C ASN A 4 -59.57 8.23 40.43
N MET A 5 -59.13 9.39 40.96
CA MET A 5 -58.25 10.48 40.46
C MET A 5 -57.95 11.47 41.61
N GLN A 6 -56.93 12.34 41.40
CA GLN A 6 -56.58 13.60 42.10
C GLN A 6 -55.63 13.55 43.33
N LYS A 7 -54.39 14.07 43.14
CA LYS A 7 -54.00 15.43 43.57
C LYS A 7 -52.56 15.83 43.16
N ASN A 8 -52.50 16.94 42.41
CA ASN A 8 -51.51 18.04 42.38
C ASN A 8 -50.03 17.84 42.01
N ASP A 9 -49.68 18.42 40.86
CA ASP A 9 -48.34 18.85 40.44
C ASP A 9 -47.88 20.12 41.20
N MET A 10 -46.60 20.19 41.59
CA MET A 10 -45.57 21.01 40.92
C MET A 10 -44.25 21.04 41.73
N ASN A 11 -43.15 20.93 40.98
CA ASN A 11 -41.76 20.67 41.39
C ASN A 11 -41.02 21.82 42.09
N PHE A 12 -40.18 21.47 43.07
CA PHE A 12 -38.95 22.14 43.57
C PHE A 12 -38.06 21.02 44.15
N SER A 13 -36.71 20.98 44.15
CA SER A 13 -35.64 21.82 43.63
C SER A 13 -34.27 21.18 43.99
N ILE A 14 -33.23 21.61 43.26
CA ILE A 14 -31.77 21.56 43.56
C ILE A 14 -31.00 20.38 42.94
N VAL A 15 -30.36 20.71 41.81
CA VAL A 15 -29.34 19.96 41.08
C VAL A 15 -28.09 20.86 40.99
N GLU A 16 -26.95 20.28 41.37
CA GLU A 16 -25.57 20.49 40.88
C GLU A 16 -24.89 21.88 40.87
N ASN A 17 -23.90 22.00 41.76
CA ASN A 17 -22.47 22.29 41.50
C ASN A 17 -22.04 23.45 40.55
N GLU A 18 -21.62 24.54 41.20
CA GLU A 18 -20.39 25.34 40.99
C GLU A 18 -20.05 25.99 39.63
N THR A 19 -20.86 25.89 38.59
CA THR A 19 -20.63 26.64 37.33
C THR A 19 -21.51 27.89 37.15
N TYR A 20 -22.49 28.09 38.04
CA TYR A 20 -23.43 29.22 37.93
C TYR A 20 -22.97 30.52 38.62
N SER A 21 -21.97 30.49 39.51
CA SER A 21 -21.59 31.71 40.27
C SER A 21 -20.75 32.70 39.46
N LEU A 22 -20.06 32.27 38.39
CA LEU A 22 -19.29 33.18 37.53
C LEU A 22 -20.14 33.95 36.52
N CYS A 23 -21.28 33.39 36.09
CA CYS A 23 -22.17 34.04 35.12
C CYS A 23 -23.02 35.15 35.75
N ILE A 24 -23.38 35.04 37.04
CA ILE A 24 -24.18 36.05 37.73
C ILE A 24 -23.35 37.31 38.03
N TYR A 25 -22.05 37.17 38.32
CA TYR A 25 -21.17 38.31 38.59
C TYR A 25 -20.88 39.19 37.35
N MET A 26 -21.00 38.63 36.14
CA MET A 26 -20.88 39.42 34.90
C MET A 26 -22.19 40.08 34.45
N TYR A 27 -23.35 39.61 34.94
CA TYR A 27 -24.66 40.12 34.52
C TYR A 27 -25.05 41.41 35.27
N GLU A 28 -24.64 41.57 36.53
CA GLU A 28 -24.96 42.76 37.34
C GLU A 28 -24.25 44.06 36.88
N LYS A 29 -23.24 43.96 35.98
CA LYS A 29 -22.56 45.14 35.43
C LYS A 29 -23.07 45.62 34.07
N LEU A 30 -24.14 45.01 33.53
CA LEU A 30 -24.68 45.31 32.20
C LEU A 30 -26.12 45.87 32.22
N VAL A 31 -26.66 46.21 33.39
CA VAL A 31 -28.06 46.66 33.57
C VAL A 31 -28.21 48.19 33.53
N ASP A 32 -27.67 48.86 32.51
CA ASP A 32 -28.04 50.26 32.23
C ASP A 32 -27.94 50.55 30.73
N THR A 33 -28.91 50.06 29.94
CA THR A 33 -29.38 50.70 28.70
C THR A 33 -30.57 49.93 28.08
N PRO A 34 -31.66 50.59 27.64
CA PRO A 34 -32.86 49.92 27.19
C PRO A 34 -32.88 49.77 25.67
N HIS A 35 -32.37 48.66 25.10
CA HIS A 35 -32.67 48.25 23.71
C HIS A 35 -32.60 46.73 23.53
N ILE A 36 -33.58 46.01 24.11
CA ILE A 36 -33.81 44.58 23.86
C ILE A 36 -34.78 44.47 22.68
N LEU A 37 -34.24 44.42 21.45
CA LEU A 37 -34.91 43.79 20.29
C LEU A 37 -33.95 43.41 19.15
N ILE A 38 -32.62 43.49 19.34
CA ILE A 38 -31.59 43.09 18.35
C ILE A 38 -30.65 42.00 18.93
N CYS A 39 -31.11 41.21 19.91
CA CYS A 39 -30.26 40.28 20.66
C CYS A 39 -30.27 38.81 20.18
N LEU A 40 -31.03 38.42 19.16
CA LEU A 40 -30.99 37.04 18.64
C LEU A 40 -30.03 36.83 17.46
N GLU A 41 -29.50 37.90 16.87
CA GLU A 41 -28.56 37.80 15.73
C GLU A 41 -27.08 37.98 16.15
N LYS A 42 -26.81 38.60 17.31
CA LYS A 42 -25.44 38.81 17.82
C LYS A 42 -24.85 37.65 18.64
N GLN A 43 -25.67 36.73 19.14
CA GLN A 43 -25.20 35.60 19.96
C GLN A 43 -24.41 34.56 19.15
N ASN A 44 -24.77 34.35 17.88
CA ASN A 44 -23.99 33.50 16.97
C ASN A 44 -22.64 34.12 16.60
N PHE A 45 -22.57 35.46 16.52
CA PHE A 45 -21.33 36.17 16.24
C PHE A 45 -20.34 36.08 17.43
N SER A 46 -20.79 36.26 18.68
CA SER A 46 -19.88 36.17 19.83
C SER A 46 -19.35 34.75 20.06
N LEU A 47 -20.18 33.71 19.88
CA LEU A 47 -19.74 32.31 19.93
C LEU A 47 -18.78 31.96 18.78
N PHE A 48 -18.99 32.51 17.58
CA PHE A 48 -18.08 32.31 16.45
C PHE A 48 -16.70 32.94 16.72
N TYR A 49 -16.65 34.16 17.25
CA TYR A 49 -15.39 34.81 17.62
C TYR A 49 -14.71 34.17 18.83
N LEU A 50 -15.47 33.69 19.83
CA LEU A 50 -14.91 32.89 20.93
C LEU A 50 -14.34 31.56 20.46
N ASN A 51 -15.02 30.88 19.52
CA ASN A 51 -14.52 29.65 18.91
C ASN A 51 -13.30 29.91 18.03
N LEU A 52 -13.24 31.02 17.29
CA LEU A 52 -12.07 31.44 16.52
C LEU A 52 -10.89 31.81 17.41
N TYR A 53 -11.14 32.48 18.53
CA TYR A 53 -10.10 32.85 19.49
C TYR A 53 -9.60 31.63 20.26
N ALA A 54 -10.50 30.73 20.66
CA ALA A 54 -10.16 29.44 21.25
C ALA A 54 -9.40 28.55 20.26
N LEU A 55 -9.79 28.54 18.97
CA LEU A 55 -9.07 27.84 17.91
C LEU A 55 -7.71 28.48 17.65
N GLN A 56 -7.58 29.81 17.65
CA GLN A 56 -6.29 30.51 17.53
C GLN A 56 -5.37 30.23 18.72
N GLU A 57 -5.88 30.26 19.95
CA GLU A 57 -5.10 29.91 21.14
C GLU A 57 -4.75 28.41 21.16
N TYR A 58 -5.64 27.55 20.68
CA TYR A 58 -5.39 26.11 20.52
C TYR A 58 -4.36 25.83 19.42
N ILE A 59 -4.40 26.54 18.29
CA ILE A 59 -3.39 26.49 17.21
C ILE A 59 -2.05 27.02 17.71
N LYS A 60 -2.02 28.12 18.47
CA LYS A 60 -0.79 28.67 19.08
C LYS A 60 -0.19 27.74 20.14
N ARG A 61 -1.03 27.01 20.88
CA ARG A 61 -0.62 26.02 21.90
C ARG A 61 -0.42 24.62 21.32
N PHE A 62 -0.85 24.38 20.08
CA PHE A 62 -0.58 23.14 19.38
C PHE A 62 0.94 23.06 19.21
N PRO A 63 1.58 21.92 19.52
CA PRO A 63 3.02 21.79 19.43
C PRO A 63 3.42 21.71 17.96
N PHE A 64 3.43 22.86 17.27
CA PHE A 64 3.92 23.00 15.90
C PHE A 64 5.34 22.48 15.77
N ASN A 65 6.14 22.48 16.84
CA ASN A 65 7.47 21.89 16.87
C ASN A 65 7.46 20.36 16.64
N HIS A 66 6.43 19.64 17.11
CA HIS A 66 6.31 18.20 16.85
C HIS A 66 5.86 17.93 15.40
N ILE A 67 4.99 18.79 14.85
CA ILE A 67 4.56 18.73 13.45
C ILE A 67 5.72 19.10 12.51
N MET A 68 6.52 20.11 12.85
CA MET A 68 7.70 20.54 12.10
C MET A 68 8.78 19.46 12.04
N ASN A 69 8.95 18.68 13.11
CA ASN A 69 9.91 17.57 13.18
C ASN A 69 9.52 16.34 12.34
N HIS A 70 8.26 16.23 11.90
CA HIS A 70 7.78 15.11 11.09
C HIS A 70 6.97 15.57 9.87
N ARG A 71 7.07 16.84 9.47
CA ARG A 71 6.27 17.44 8.39
C ARG A 71 6.36 16.64 7.10
N TRP A 72 7.54 16.12 6.79
CA TRP A 72 7.79 15.32 5.59
C TRP A 72 7.13 13.95 5.63
N LEU A 73 7.00 13.34 6.82
CA LEU A 73 6.24 12.11 7.01
C LEU A 73 4.74 12.36 6.80
N TYR A 74 4.22 13.44 7.39
CA TYR A 74 2.81 13.81 7.19
C TYR A 74 2.50 14.15 5.73
N LEU A 75 3.39 14.88 5.05
CA LEU A 75 3.28 15.15 3.62
C LEU A 75 3.34 13.86 2.80
N THR A 76 4.23 12.92 3.14
CA THR A 76 4.28 11.60 2.49
C THR A 76 2.95 10.85 2.66
N ALA A 77 2.40 10.82 3.88
CA ALA A 77 1.14 10.17 4.17
C ALA A 77 -0.03 10.83 3.43
N ALA A 78 -0.11 12.17 3.43
CA ALA A 78 -1.12 12.91 2.70
C ALA A 78 -1.05 12.63 1.19
N PHE A 79 0.16 12.66 0.61
CA PHE A 79 0.37 12.37 -0.80
C PHE A 79 -0.02 10.92 -1.15
N THR A 80 0.32 9.97 -0.27
CA THR A 80 -0.07 8.56 -0.40
C THR A 80 -1.58 8.37 -0.41
N ILE A 81 -2.30 9.04 0.51
CA ILE A 81 -3.76 8.95 0.59
C ILE A 81 -4.40 9.56 -0.66
N ILE A 82 -3.96 10.76 -1.06
CA ILE A 82 -4.50 11.44 -2.24
C ILE A 82 -4.29 10.59 -3.49
N PHE A 83 -3.08 10.09 -3.72
CA PHE A 83 -2.79 9.27 -4.89
C PHE A 83 -3.51 7.93 -4.88
N SER A 84 -3.61 7.25 -3.74
CA SER A 84 -4.39 6.03 -3.59
C SER A 84 -5.86 6.24 -3.96
N ILE A 85 -6.45 7.38 -3.56
CA ILE A 85 -7.82 7.73 -3.96
C ILE A 85 -7.90 7.98 -5.46
N LEU A 86 -6.99 8.80 -6.02
CA LEU A 86 -7.00 9.14 -7.44
C LEU A 86 -6.81 7.91 -8.33
N SER A 87 -5.83 7.05 -8.03
CA SER A 87 -5.59 5.83 -8.79
C SER A 87 -6.76 4.86 -8.66
N SER A 88 -7.35 4.71 -7.46
CA SER A 88 -8.56 3.91 -7.26
C SER A 88 -9.76 4.42 -8.07
N LEU A 89 -10.02 5.73 -8.07
CA LEU A 89 -11.09 6.33 -8.88
C LEU A 89 -10.88 6.06 -10.37
N MET A 90 -9.66 6.22 -10.87
CA MET A 90 -9.33 5.92 -12.26
C MET A 90 -9.54 4.44 -12.61
N SER A 91 -9.11 3.52 -11.74
CA SER A 91 -9.29 2.08 -11.97
C SER A 91 -10.77 1.66 -11.90
N ILE A 92 -11.58 2.28 -11.04
CA ILE A 92 -13.04 2.06 -10.99
C ILE A 92 -13.72 2.62 -12.23
N MET A 93 -13.40 3.85 -12.65
CA MET A 93 -13.97 4.42 -13.87
C MET A 93 -13.63 3.57 -15.10
N LYS A 94 -12.41 3.05 -15.17
CA LYS A 94 -12.00 2.07 -16.20
C LYS A 94 -12.86 0.81 -16.12
N TYR A 95 -13.00 0.24 -14.94
CA TYR A 95 -13.81 -0.95 -14.69
C TYR A 95 -15.28 -0.75 -15.14
N ASP A 96 -15.92 0.35 -14.73
CA ASP A 96 -17.31 0.67 -15.06
C ASP A 96 -17.52 0.96 -16.55
N THR A 97 -16.53 1.57 -17.23
CA THR A 97 -16.63 1.95 -18.65
C THR A 97 -16.41 0.76 -19.58
N PHE A 98 -15.46 -0.12 -19.24
CA PHE A 98 -15.02 -1.20 -20.13
C PHE A 98 -15.61 -2.58 -19.79
N HIS A 99 -16.39 -2.71 -18.70
CA HIS A 99 -16.89 -3.99 -18.17
C HIS A 99 -15.78 -5.05 -18.11
N SER A 100 -14.62 -4.70 -17.56
CA SER A 100 -13.38 -5.50 -17.63
C SER A 100 -13.37 -6.71 -16.67
N ASP A 101 -14.53 -7.33 -16.46
CA ASP A 101 -14.74 -8.34 -15.42
C ASP A 101 -14.08 -9.68 -15.74
N VAL A 102 -13.80 -9.98 -17.01
CA VAL A 102 -13.72 -11.39 -17.44
C VAL A 102 -12.32 -12.00 -17.36
N LEU A 103 -11.23 -11.25 -17.56
CA LEU A 103 -9.88 -11.85 -17.64
C LEU A 103 -9.21 -11.99 -16.26
N ASP A 104 -8.43 -11.00 -15.81
CA ASP A 104 -7.63 -11.16 -14.59
C ASP A 104 -8.42 -10.84 -13.31
N LEU A 105 -9.31 -9.84 -13.38
CA LEU A 105 -10.05 -9.34 -12.23
C LEU A 105 -11.12 -10.35 -11.74
N GLY A 106 -11.99 -10.82 -12.63
CA GLY A 106 -13.03 -11.80 -12.28
C GLY A 106 -12.47 -13.16 -11.90
N VAL A 107 -11.42 -13.62 -12.57
CA VAL A 107 -10.69 -14.83 -12.15
C VAL A 107 -10.16 -14.66 -10.74
N SER A 108 -9.52 -13.53 -10.44
CA SER A 108 -9.01 -13.29 -9.08
C SER A 108 -10.10 -13.19 -8.04
N SER A 109 -11.20 -12.49 -8.34
CA SER A 109 -12.39 -12.41 -7.48
C SER A 109 -12.96 -13.80 -7.17
N TYR A 110 -13.21 -14.61 -8.21
CA TYR A 110 -13.72 -15.97 -8.08
C TYR A 110 -12.77 -16.86 -7.25
N LEU A 111 -11.48 -16.81 -7.57
CA LEU A 111 -10.45 -17.61 -6.90
C LEU A 111 -10.31 -17.26 -5.42
N ILE A 112 -10.39 -15.97 -5.06
CA ILE A 112 -10.38 -15.53 -3.65
C ILE A 112 -11.63 -16.05 -2.95
N GLN A 113 -12.82 -15.86 -3.52
CA GLN A 113 -14.08 -16.30 -2.91
C GLN A 113 -14.13 -17.82 -2.65
N HIS A 114 -13.43 -18.61 -3.46
CA HIS A 114 -13.34 -20.07 -3.33
C HIS A 114 -12.02 -20.54 -2.69
N ALA A 115 -11.25 -19.64 -2.08
CA ALA A 115 -9.95 -19.97 -1.50
C ALA A 115 -10.04 -21.06 -0.42
N MET A 116 -11.11 -21.08 0.38
CA MET A 116 -11.33 -22.10 1.43
C MET A 116 -12.19 -23.30 0.98
N SER A 117 -12.44 -23.44 -0.32
CA SER A 117 -13.18 -24.61 -0.84
C SER A 117 -12.37 -25.91 -0.65
N THR A 118 -13.05 -27.07 -0.64
CA THR A 118 -12.43 -28.38 -0.36
C THR A 118 -11.34 -28.79 -1.36
N LYS A 119 -11.32 -28.17 -2.54
CA LYS A 119 -10.26 -28.30 -3.55
C LYS A 119 -9.88 -26.89 -4.04
N PRO A 120 -9.06 -26.15 -3.30
CA PRO A 120 -8.81 -24.77 -3.62
C PRO A 120 -8.04 -24.68 -4.95
N PRO A 121 -8.53 -23.94 -5.95
CA PRO A 121 -7.86 -23.78 -7.23
C PRO A 121 -6.59 -22.88 -7.15
N VAL A 122 -6.14 -22.52 -5.94
CA VAL A 122 -5.19 -21.43 -5.68
C VAL A 122 -4.01 -21.80 -4.79
N TYR A 123 -3.61 -23.06 -4.74
CA TYR A 123 -2.46 -23.46 -3.92
C TYR A 123 -1.16 -22.72 -4.30
N TRP A 124 -1.04 -22.23 -5.53
CA TRP A 124 0.10 -21.40 -5.99
C TRP A 124 -0.07 -19.89 -5.75
N LYS A 125 -1.23 -19.44 -5.23
CA LYS A 125 -1.53 -18.03 -4.88
C LYS A 125 -1.86 -17.91 -3.40
N MET A 126 -0.93 -18.32 -2.55
CA MET A 126 -1.15 -18.45 -1.10
C MET A 126 -1.60 -17.15 -0.42
N ILE A 127 -1.24 -15.98 -0.95
CA ILE A 127 -1.73 -14.68 -0.44
C ILE A 127 -3.26 -14.55 -0.47
N TYR A 128 -3.97 -15.30 -1.33
CA TYR A 128 -5.44 -15.27 -1.38
C TYR A 128 -6.09 -15.75 -0.10
N PHE A 129 -5.46 -16.65 0.65
CA PHE A 129 -5.98 -17.08 1.95
C PHE A 129 -5.99 -15.94 2.97
N ILE A 130 -5.07 -14.97 2.84
CA ILE A 130 -5.02 -13.79 3.71
C ILE A 130 -6.04 -12.74 3.28
N ILE A 131 -6.25 -12.58 1.96
CA ILE A 131 -7.20 -11.61 1.41
C ILE A 131 -8.65 -12.09 1.58
N PHE A 132 -8.89 -13.40 1.48
CA PHE A 132 -10.19 -14.05 1.57
C PHE A 132 -11.10 -13.57 2.71
N PRO A 133 -10.68 -13.55 3.98
CA PRO A 133 -11.57 -13.17 5.08
C PRO A 133 -12.07 -11.73 4.94
N ILE A 134 -11.23 -10.82 4.43
CA ILE A 134 -11.59 -9.42 4.24
C ILE A 134 -12.50 -9.27 3.02
N TYR A 135 -12.14 -9.94 1.91
CA TYR A 135 -12.93 -9.90 0.67
C TYR A 135 -14.33 -10.52 0.84
N SER A 136 -14.47 -11.52 1.70
CA SER A 136 -15.75 -12.20 1.94
C SER A 136 -16.81 -11.33 2.63
N LEU A 137 -16.41 -10.21 3.27
CA LEU A 137 -17.34 -9.26 3.86
C LEU A 137 -18.15 -8.52 2.80
N TYR A 138 -17.54 -8.24 1.64
CA TYR A 138 -18.20 -7.59 0.51
C TYR A 138 -17.52 -8.05 -0.80
N PRO A 139 -17.96 -9.16 -1.42
CA PRO A 139 -17.28 -9.78 -2.56
C PRO A 139 -17.55 -9.03 -3.86
N ASN A 140 -16.97 -7.84 -4.01
CA ASN A 140 -17.06 -7.00 -5.18
C ASN A 140 -15.67 -6.82 -5.83
N PRO A 141 -15.48 -7.16 -7.12
CA PRO A 141 -14.19 -7.03 -7.79
C PRO A 141 -13.59 -5.62 -7.74
N ALA A 142 -14.41 -4.57 -7.71
CA ALA A 142 -13.94 -3.18 -7.59
C ALA A 142 -13.16 -2.94 -6.28
N ILE A 143 -13.45 -3.66 -5.21
CA ILE A 143 -12.68 -3.56 -3.95
C ILE A 143 -11.26 -4.06 -4.14
N LEU A 144 -11.04 -5.09 -4.97
CA LEU A 144 -9.71 -5.59 -5.24
C LEU A 144 -8.85 -4.53 -5.95
N LEU A 145 -9.46 -3.73 -6.83
CA LEU A 145 -8.77 -2.59 -7.47
C LEU A 145 -8.40 -1.52 -6.45
N ILE A 146 -9.35 -1.10 -5.60
CA ILE A 146 -9.10 -0.13 -4.53
C ILE A 146 -7.99 -0.66 -3.60
N PHE A 147 -8.09 -1.92 -3.20
CA PHE A 147 -7.13 -2.57 -2.32
C PHE A 147 -5.73 -2.60 -2.92
N GLN A 148 -5.58 -3.08 -4.17
CA GLN A 148 -4.30 -3.11 -4.86
C GLN A 148 -3.68 -1.73 -4.98
N ASN A 149 -4.43 -0.75 -5.48
CA ASN A 149 -3.93 0.60 -5.69
C ASN A 149 -3.48 1.23 -4.37
N THR A 150 -4.33 1.13 -3.35
CA THR A 150 -4.00 1.57 -2.00
C THR A 150 -2.71 0.89 -1.52
N PHE A 151 -2.64 -0.43 -1.60
CA PHE A 151 -1.50 -1.21 -1.12
C PHE A 151 -0.19 -0.88 -1.84
N ILE A 152 -0.22 -0.69 -3.17
CA ILE A 152 0.95 -0.30 -3.96
C ILE A 152 1.39 1.12 -3.59
N THR A 153 0.47 2.08 -3.53
CA THR A 153 0.79 3.46 -3.16
C THR A 153 1.37 3.51 -1.74
N PHE A 154 0.87 2.69 -0.80
CA PHE A 154 1.40 2.55 0.56
C PHE A 154 2.88 2.13 0.61
N GLY A 155 3.45 1.55 -0.46
CA GLY A 155 4.88 1.28 -0.60
C GLY A 155 5.77 2.53 -0.49
N SER A 156 5.21 3.73 -0.68
CA SER A 156 5.89 5.01 -0.47
C SER A 156 6.33 5.22 0.99
N ILE A 157 5.57 4.70 1.97
CA ILE A 157 5.82 4.88 3.40
C ILE A 157 7.04 4.08 3.88
N PRO A 158 7.13 2.75 3.68
CA PRO A 158 8.33 2.02 4.06
C PRO A 158 9.55 2.52 3.28
N LEU A 159 9.38 2.99 2.04
CA LEU A 159 10.46 3.62 1.28
C LEU A 159 10.93 4.94 1.90
N TYR A 160 10.00 5.77 2.43
CA TYR A 160 10.34 6.97 3.20
C TYR A 160 11.20 6.60 4.41
N LEU A 161 10.78 5.58 5.16
CA LEU A 161 11.49 5.11 6.35
C LEU A 161 12.88 4.58 6.02
N ILE A 162 13.02 3.83 4.93
CA ILE A 162 14.32 3.36 4.41
C ILE A 162 15.21 4.55 4.07
N ALA A 163 14.72 5.48 3.24
CA ALA A 163 15.48 6.62 2.77
C ALA A 163 15.89 7.54 3.93
N LYS A 164 14.97 7.82 4.86
CA LYS A 164 15.26 8.61 6.07
C LYS A 164 16.36 7.96 6.90
N LYS A 165 16.31 6.64 7.10
CA LYS A 165 17.30 5.91 7.89
C LYS A 165 18.67 5.85 7.21
N ARG A 166 18.72 5.82 5.87
CA ARG A 166 19.97 5.69 5.09
C ARG A 166 20.63 7.02 4.74
N ILE A 167 19.84 8.04 4.41
CA ILE A 167 20.31 9.36 3.96
C ILE A 167 20.41 10.34 5.14
N GLY A 168 19.59 10.15 6.19
CA GLY A 168 19.54 11.06 7.34
C GLY A 168 18.77 12.36 7.07
N SER A 169 18.15 12.52 5.90
CA SER A 169 17.36 13.69 5.52
C SER A 169 15.92 13.32 5.25
N GLU A 170 14.99 13.93 5.98
CA GLU A 170 13.56 13.74 5.78
C GLU A 170 13.05 14.30 4.44
N PHE A 171 13.65 15.40 3.97
CA PHE A 171 13.28 15.98 2.68
C PHE A 171 13.61 15.05 1.51
N TYR A 172 14.85 14.52 1.48
CA TYR A 172 15.23 13.56 0.43
C TYR A 172 14.45 12.25 0.56
N ALA A 173 14.12 11.82 1.78
CA ALA A 173 13.24 10.68 1.98
C ALA A 173 11.84 10.92 1.38
N PHE A 174 11.25 12.10 1.61
CA PHE A 174 9.99 12.49 0.99
C PHE A 174 10.08 12.50 -0.54
N LEU A 175 11.13 13.09 -1.13
CA LEU A 175 11.30 13.10 -2.58
C LEU A 175 11.40 11.70 -3.19
N ILE A 176 12.11 10.78 -2.52
CA ILE A 176 12.21 9.38 -2.97
C ILE A 176 10.84 8.68 -2.88
N SER A 177 10.07 8.93 -1.82
CA SER A 177 8.71 8.39 -1.68
C SER A 177 7.72 8.95 -2.70
N VAL A 178 7.82 10.23 -3.04
CA VAL A 178 7.05 10.82 -4.14
C VAL A 178 7.47 10.20 -5.47
N SER A 179 8.77 9.96 -5.66
CA SER A 179 9.29 9.32 -6.87
C SER A 179 8.73 7.90 -7.06
N TRP A 180 8.51 7.14 -5.98
CA TRP A 180 7.81 5.84 -6.03
C TRP A 180 6.42 5.98 -6.62
N ILE A 181 5.64 6.93 -6.11
CA ILE A 181 4.27 7.16 -6.54
C ILE A 181 4.23 7.63 -7.99
N LEU A 182 5.20 8.45 -8.44
CA LEU A 182 5.27 8.94 -9.82
C LEU A 182 5.98 7.99 -10.79
N TYR A 183 6.50 6.86 -10.30
CA TYR A 183 7.31 5.96 -11.12
C TYR A 183 6.42 5.23 -12.13
N TYR A 184 6.73 5.36 -13.42
CA TYR A 184 5.88 4.85 -14.51
C TYR A 184 5.49 3.35 -14.37
N PRO A 185 6.38 2.42 -14.01
CA PRO A 185 6.00 1.03 -13.79
C PRO A 185 5.00 0.83 -12.66
N ILE A 186 4.99 1.69 -11.64
CA ILE A 186 4.00 1.64 -10.55
C ILE A 186 2.62 1.99 -11.09
N TRP A 187 2.52 3.07 -11.87
CA TRP A 187 1.28 3.46 -12.54
C TRP A 187 0.76 2.38 -13.48
N GLY A 188 1.68 1.73 -14.22
CA GLY A 188 1.33 0.60 -15.07
C GLY A 188 0.55 -0.45 -14.30
N VAL A 189 1.08 -0.91 -13.15
CA VAL A 189 0.44 -1.94 -12.33
C VAL A 189 -0.86 -1.44 -11.69
N GLU A 190 -0.94 -0.19 -11.22
CA GLU A 190 -2.17 0.39 -10.65
C GLU A 190 -3.30 0.53 -11.70
N TRP A 191 -2.95 0.70 -12.98
CA TRP A 191 -3.92 0.77 -14.08
C TRP A 191 -4.35 -0.59 -14.61
N PHE A 192 -3.57 -1.65 -14.34
CA PHE A 192 -3.97 -3.01 -14.65
C PHE A 192 -5.02 -3.53 -13.67
N ASP A 193 -5.59 -4.68 -14.01
CA ASP A 193 -6.52 -5.38 -13.13
C ASP A 193 -5.79 -5.94 -11.90
N PHE A 194 -6.53 -6.59 -11.00
CA PHE A 194 -5.94 -7.08 -9.77
C PHE A 194 -4.93 -8.23 -10.04
N HIS A 195 -3.68 -8.02 -9.64
CA HIS A 195 -2.60 -9.00 -9.65
C HIS A 195 -1.99 -9.12 -8.25
N PHE A 196 -2.15 -10.30 -7.68
CA PHE A 196 -1.67 -10.64 -6.34
C PHE A 196 -0.16 -10.48 -6.14
N MET A 197 0.63 -10.66 -7.20
CA MET A 197 2.07 -10.37 -7.22
C MET A 197 2.40 -8.87 -7.05
N ALA A 198 1.47 -7.97 -7.33
CA ALA A 198 1.66 -6.52 -7.14
C ALA A 198 1.77 -6.11 -5.66
N LEU A 199 1.42 -7.01 -4.73
CA LEU A 199 1.59 -6.79 -3.30
C LEU A 199 3.05 -7.00 -2.85
N PHE A 200 3.86 -7.71 -3.65
CA PHE A 200 5.25 -8.03 -3.31
C PHE A 200 6.09 -6.79 -2.96
N PRO A 201 6.14 -5.72 -3.78
CA PRO A 201 7.06 -4.62 -3.55
C PRO A 201 6.79 -3.89 -2.23
N THR A 202 5.53 -3.61 -1.90
CA THR A 202 5.18 -2.95 -0.62
C THR A 202 5.53 -3.82 0.58
N LEU A 203 5.24 -5.13 0.54
CA LEU A 203 5.58 -6.06 1.62
C LEU A 203 7.10 -6.20 1.79
N PHE A 204 7.82 -6.33 0.67
CA PHE A 204 9.27 -6.42 0.67
C PHE A 204 9.92 -5.13 1.19
N LEU A 205 9.49 -3.95 0.73
CA LEU A 205 9.97 -2.66 1.24
C LEU A 205 9.66 -2.51 2.73
N THR A 206 8.48 -2.94 3.18
CA THR A 206 8.12 -2.94 4.61
C THR A 206 9.07 -3.84 5.40
N ALA A 207 9.38 -5.02 4.90
CA ALA A 207 10.33 -5.93 5.52
C ALA A 207 11.74 -5.33 5.62
N VAL A 208 12.21 -4.65 4.57
CA VAL A 208 13.50 -3.95 4.54
C VAL A 208 13.52 -2.75 5.49
N ALA A 209 12.43 -1.98 5.56
CA ALA A 209 12.29 -0.90 6.53
C ALA A 209 12.42 -1.46 7.95
N LEU A 210 11.63 -2.47 8.31
CA LEU A 210 11.67 -3.10 9.64
C LEU A 210 13.07 -3.65 9.98
N LEU A 211 13.78 -4.20 9.00
CA LEU A 211 15.17 -4.65 9.13
C LEU A 211 16.12 -3.48 9.50
N TYR A 212 16.02 -2.34 8.83
CA TYR A 212 16.85 -1.16 9.12
C TYR A 212 16.58 -0.53 10.49
N TYR A 213 15.39 -0.76 11.05
CA TYR A 213 15.05 -0.37 12.43
C TYR A 213 15.30 -1.48 13.46
N GLY A 214 15.94 -2.59 13.08
CA GLY A 214 16.30 -3.69 13.98
C GLY A 214 15.12 -4.56 14.44
N LYS A 215 13.94 -4.41 13.82
CA LYS A 215 12.74 -5.19 14.11
C LYS A 215 12.75 -6.51 13.33
N PHE A 216 13.74 -7.37 13.62
CA PHE A 216 14.02 -8.58 12.84
C PHE A 216 12.84 -9.56 12.74
N ARG A 217 12.08 -9.78 13.83
CA ARG A 217 10.92 -10.70 13.82
C ARG A 217 9.80 -10.21 12.89
N SER A 218 9.47 -8.92 12.96
CA SER A 218 8.47 -8.30 12.08
C SER A 218 8.96 -8.26 10.63
N SER A 219 10.26 -8.02 10.42
CA SER A 219 10.87 -8.09 9.08
C SER A 219 10.76 -9.51 8.50
N ILE A 220 11.03 -10.55 9.29
CA ILE A 220 10.84 -11.95 8.87
C ILE A 220 9.38 -12.17 8.47
N LEU A 221 8.41 -11.80 9.31
CA LEU A 221 6.99 -11.95 8.99
C LEU A 221 6.63 -11.26 7.66
N ALA A 222 7.08 -10.02 7.46
CA ALA A 222 6.83 -9.29 6.22
C ALA A 222 7.53 -9.93 5.00
N MET A 223 8.73 -10.51 5.16
CA MET A 223 9.39 -11.29 4.09
C MET A 223 8.59 -12.55 3.73
N TYR A 224 8.03 -13.26 4.71
CA TYR A 224 7.16 -14.41 4.44
C TYR A 224 5.88 -13.99 3.72
N LEU A 225 5.25 -12.89 4.16
CA LEU A 225 4.09 -12.33 3.46
C LEU A 225 4.43 -11.94 2.02
N ALA A 226 5.60 -11.34 1.78
CA ALA A 226 6.07 -11.05 0.44
C ALA A 226 6.29 -12.34 -0.36
N ALA A 227 6.94 -13.36 0.22
CA ALA A 227 7.26 -14.62 -0.43
C ALA A 227 6.02 -15.39 -0.91
N ILE A 228 4.89 -15.31 -0.20
CA ILE A 228 3.65 -16.02 -0.57
C ILE A 228 2.82 -15.30 -1.65
N THR A 229 3.26 -14.11 -2.10
CA THR A 229 2.60 -13.38 -3.19
C THR A 229 2.94 -13.94 -4.57
N ASP A 230 4.08 -14.61 -4.74
CA ASP A 230 4.46 -15.17 -6.03
C ASP A 230 5.50 -16.27 -5.84
N TYR A 231 5.51 -17.29 -6.69
CA TYR A 231 6.45 -18.40 -6.57
C TYR A 231 7.92 -17.99 -6.87
N MET A 232 8.15 -16.86 -7.56
CA MET A 232 9.47 -16.25 -7.76
C MET A 232 9.89 -15.30 -6.64
N ALA A 233 8.97 -14.85 -5.78
CA ALA A 233 9.29 -13.97 -4.67
C ALA A 233 10.36 -14.54 -3.71
N PRO A 234 10.36 -15.84 -3.36
CA PRO A 234 11.44 -16.46 -2.58
C PRO A 234 12.83 -16.25 -3.19
N LEU A 235 12.96 -16.33 -4.52
CA LEU A 235 14.23 -16.15 -5.22
C LEU A 235 14.75 -14.71 -5.08
N LEU A 236 13.86 -13.71 -5.20
CA LEU A 236 14.23 -12.30 -4.99
C LEU A 236 14.74 -12.07 -3.56
N ILE A 237 14.10 -12.70 -2.58
CA ILE A 237 14.53 -12.58 -1.18
C ILE A 237 15.89 -13.27 -0.97
N LEU A 238 16.15 -14.42 -1.61
CA LEU A 238 17.46 -15.07 -1.56
C LEU A 238 18.58 -14.18 -2.13
N PHE A 239 18.35 -13.53 -3.27
CA PHE A 239 19.31 -12.59 -3.85
C PHE A 239 19.49 -11.33 -2.98
N PHE A 240 18.42 -10.84 -2.35
CA PHE A 240 18.54 -9.78 -1.36
C PHE A 240 19.42 -10.19 -0.16
N LEU A 241 19.26 -11.41 0.36
CA LEU A 241 20.11 -11.95 1.43
C LEU A 241 21.56 -12.09 0.99
N LEU A 242 21.81 -12.48 -0.26
CA LEU A 242 23.16 -12.51 -0.85
C LEU A 242 23.78 -11.11 -0.85
N VAL A 243 23.04 -10.08 -1.27
CA VAL A 243 23.50 -8.68 -1.22
C VAL A 243 23.83 -8.26 0.22
N MET A 244 22.96 -8.59 1.18
CA MET A 244 23.22 -8.29 2.60
C MET A 244 24.49 -8.97 3.12
N PHE A 245 24.70 -10.23 2.74
CA PHE A 245 25.89 -11.00 3.09
C PHE A 245 27.16 -10.37 2.50
N MET A 246 27.15 -10.03 1.22
CA MET A 246 28.28 -9.36 0.55
C MET A 246 28.60 -8.00 1.18
N LYS A 247 27.57 -7.25 1.60
CA LYS A 247 27.72 -5.99 2.32
C LYS A 247 28.07 -6.14 3.80
N LYS A 248 28.23 -7.37 4.30
CA LYS A 248 28.51 -7.68 5.71
C LYS A 248 27.50 -7.01 6.65
N TYR A 249 26.24 -6.93 6.23
CA TYR A 249 25.20 -6.30 7.04
C TYR A 249 25.00 -7.08 8.35
N LYS A 250 25.05 -6.39 9.49
CA LYS A 250 24.92 -7.01 10.81
C LYS A 250 23.44 -7.29 11.11
N ALA A 251 23.03 -8.53 10.94
CA ALA A 251 21.75 -9.07 11.42
C ALA A 251 22.04 -10.35 12.22
N PRO A 252 21.20 -10.71 13.21
CA PRO A 252 21.42 -11.90 14.01
C PRO A 252 21.33 -13.16 13.15
N ARG A 253 22.09 -14.20 13.49
CA ARG A 253 22.20 -15.44 12.69
C ARG A 253 20.83 -16.09 12.41
N TYR A 254 19.90 -16.02 13.38
CA TYR A 254 18.56 -16.56 13.20
C TYR A 254 17.79 -15.87 12.05
N TYR A 255 18.04 -14.58 11.77
CA TYR A 255 17.39 -13.86 10.67
C TYR A 255 17.74 -14.51 9.33
N TYR A 256 19.03 -14.67 9.06
CA TYR A 256 19.52 -15.30 7.83
C TYR A 256 19.02 -16.74 7.69
N ILE A 257 19.16 -17.57 8.74
CA ILE A 257 18.74 -18.98 8.71
C ILE A 257 17.24 -19.10 8.45
N SER A 258 16.42 -18.27 9.13
CA SER A 258 14.96 -18.30 9.04
C SER A 258 14.39 -17.93 7.67
N LEU A 259 15.18 -17.27 6.82
CA LEU A 259 14.76 -16.87 5.47
C LEU A 259 15.47 -17.73 4.41
N MET A 260 16.77 -17.97 4.55
CA MET A 260 17.58 -18.63 3.53
C MET A 260 17.20 -20.11 3.36
N ILE A 261 17.10 -20.88 4.45
CA ILE A 261 16.76 -22.31 4.38
C ILE A 261 15.36 -22.54 3.78
N PRO A 262 14.28 -21.95 4.33
CA PRO A 262 12.94 -22.23 3.83
C PRO A 262 12.73 -21.70 2.42
N PHE A 263 13.24 -20.51 2.06
CA PHE A 263 13.07 -19.99 0.71
C PHE A 263 13.91 -20.76 -0.31
N PHE A 264 15.09 -21.28 0.07
CA PHE A 264 15.84 -22.18 -0.80
C PHE A 264 15.10 -23.52 -1.00
N ILE A 265 14.56 -24.11 0.07
CA ILE A 265 13.76 -25.34 -0.01
C ILE A 265 12.53 -25.13 -0.90
N VAL A 266 11.76 -24.06 -0.68
CA VAL A 266 10.59 -23.72 -1.51
C VAL A 266 10.99 -23.53 -2.95
N PHE A 267 12.06 -22.79 -3.22
CA PHE A 267 12.57 -22.59 -4.58
C PHE A 267 12.93 -23.92 -5.26
N VAL A 268 13.63 -24.81 -4.56
CA VAL A 268 13.99 -26.14 -5.09
C VAL A 268 12.74 -26.98 -5.34
N ILE A 269 11.84 -27.09 -4.37
CA ILE A 269 10.59 -27.87 -4.50
C ILE A 269 9.76 -27.36 -5.67
N VAL A 270 9.52 -26.05 -5.75
CA VAL A 270 8.74 -25.44 -6.83
C VAL A 270 9.37 -25.75 -8.19
N ASN A 271 10.70 -25.68 -8.32
CA ASN A 271 11.36 -25.99 -9.58
C ASN A 271 11.37 -27.50 -9.92
N LEU A 272 11.37 -28.39 -8.92
CA LEU A 272 11.27 -29.83 -9.16
C LEU A 272 9.86 -30.24 -9.60
N TYR A 273 8.81 -29.68 -9.00
CA TYR A 273 7.42 -30.04 -9.30
C TYR A 273 6.81 -29.23 -10.44
N PHE A 274 7.19 -27.96 -10.59
CA PHE A 274 6.62 -27.01 -11.56
C PHE A 274 7.70 -26.44 -12.50
N GLY A 275 8.77 -27.19 -12.79
CA GLY A 275 9.91 -26.73 -13.57
C GLY A 275 9.59 -26.15 -14.96
N TYR A 276 8.40 -26.43 -15.50
CA TYR A 276 7.88 -25.79 -16.71
C TYR A 276 7.59 -24.29 -16.51
N TYR A 277 7.14 -23.88 -15.33
CA TYR A 277 6.68 -22.53 -14.99
C TYR A 277 7.72 -21.69 -14.23
N ALA A 278 8.61 -22.31 -13.44
CA ALA A 278 9.42 -21.58 -12.46
C ALA A 278 10.69 -20.91 -13.00
N LEU A 279 11.44 -21.57 -13.89
CA LEU A 279 12.63 -20.99 -14.52
C LEU A 279 12.63 -21.13 -16.04
N GLY A 280 11.53 -21.65 -16.61
CA GLY A 280 11.51 -21.99 -18.02
C GLY A 280 12.64 -22.94 -18.41
N PHE A 281 13.13 -23.80 -17.50
CA PHE A 281 14.16 -24.80 -17.82
C PHE A 281 13.71 -25.71 -19.01
N LEU A 282 12.41 -25.79 -19.26
CA LEU A 282 11.83 -26.49 -20.43
C LEU A 282 11.54 -25.58 -21.65
N ASN A 283 11.57 -24.26 -21.50
CA ASN A 283 11.62 -23.31 -22.62
C ASN A 283 13.06 -23.05 -23.11
N TYR A 284 14.07 -23.32 -22.29
CA TYR A 284 15.48 -23.26 -22.70
C TYR A 284 15.79 -24.12 -23.92
N PRO A 285 15.35 -25.40 -24.00
CA PRO A 285 15.47 -26.18 -25.21
C PRO A 285 14.87 -25.46 -26.42
N TYR A 286 13.63 -24.96 -26.32
CA TYR A 286 12.96 -24.25 -27.42
C TYR A 286 13.71 -22.98 -27.84
N ILE A 287 14.23 -22.21 -26.88
CA ILE A 287 15.06 -21.02 -27.12
C ILE A 287 16.41 -21.39 -27.76
N ILE A 288 17.04 -22.47 -27.29
CA ILE A 288 18.29 -23.02 -27.85
C ILE A 288 18.05 -23.47 -29.30
N TYR A 289 16.92 -24.12 -29.58
CA TYR A 289 16.53 -24.56 -30.92
C TYR A 289 16.03 -23.40 -31.82
N HIS A 290 15.57 -22.29 -31.24
CA HIS A 290 15.03 -21.13 -31.96
C HIS A 290 15.54 -19.78 -31.41
N PRO A 291 16.86 -19.52 -31.49
CA PRO A 291 17.47 -18.32 -30.90
C PRO A 291 16.95 -17.01 -31.54
N TYR A 292 16.43 -17.10 -32.77
CA TYR A 292 15.87 -15.96 -33.49
C TYR A 292 14.67 -15.32 -32.76
N ILE A 293 13.94 -16.08 -31.94
CA ILE A 293 12.77 -15.57 -31.19
C ILE A 293 13.21 -14.52 -30.15
N ILE A 294 14.38 -14.72 -29.53
CA ILE A 294 14.96 -13.70 -28.66
C ILE A 294 15.33 -12.48 -29.53
N THR A 295 16.05 -12.70 -30.65
CA THR A 295 16.50 -11.63 -31.56
C THR A 295 15.35 -10.72 -32.03
N ALA A 296 14.18 -11.30 -32.31
CA ALA A 296 13.00 -10.60 -32.78
C ALA A 296 12.36 -9.66 -31.74
N MET A 297 12.66 -9.83 -30.45
CA MET A 297 12.11 -9.03 -29.35
C MET A 297 13.07 -8.00 -28.75
N TRP A 298 14.34 -7.95 -29.19
CA TRP A 298 15.33 -7.06 -28.56
C TRP A 298 14.96 -5.59 -28.65
N THR A 299 14.43 -5.12 -29.78
CA THR A 299 14.05 -3.71 -29.92
C THR A 299 12.99 -3.30 -28.87
N LYS A 300 12.00 -4.17 -28.64
CA LYS A 300 10.98 -3.96 -27.60
C LYS A 300 11.57 -4.05 -26.19
N LYS A 301 12.43 -5.05 -25.93
CA LYS A 301 13.08 -5.23 -24.61
C LYS A 301 14.01 -4.07 -24.27
N LEU A 302 14.83 -3.63 -25.22
CA LEU A 302 15.72 -2.47 -25.06
C LEU A 302 14.92 -1.20 -24.78
N GLY A 303 13.84 -0.94 -25.53
CA GLY A 303 12.95 0.19 -25.25
C GLY A 303 12.34 0.13 -23.85
N TYR A 304 11.81 -1.03 -23.46
CA TYR A 304 11.21 -1.27 -22.15
C TYR A 304 12.21 -1.04 -20.99
N PHE A 305 13.39 -1.68 -21.03
CA PHE A 305 14.40 -1.50 -19.99
C PHE A 305 14.95 -0.08 -19.96
N SER A 306 15.09 0.57 -21.12
CA SER A 306 15.53 1.97 -21.17
C SER A 306 14.55 2.88 -20.43
N MET A 307 13.24 2.71 -20.65
CA MET A 307 12.21 3.50 -19.96
C MET A 307 12.19 3.26 -18.44
N ILE A 308 12.37 2.01 -18.02
CA ILE A 308 12.42 1.62 -16.60
C ILE A 308 13.67 2.17 -15.91
N LEU A 309 14.83 2.09 -16.57
CA LEU A 309 16.10 2.48 -15.98
C LEU A 309 16.42 3.97 -16.15
N LEU A 310 15.71 4.69 -17.01
CA LEU A 310 15.96 6.13 -17.26
C LEU A 310 15.95 6.96 -15.95
N PRO A 311 14.99 6.79 -15.02
CA PRO A 311 15.01 7.52 -13.74
C PRO A 311 16.18 7.14 -12.83
N PHE A 312 16.87 6.04 -13.12
CA PHE A 312 17.96 5.47 -12.32
C PHE A 312 19.34 5.63 -12.96
N VAL A 313 19.48 6.35 -14.08
CA VAL A 313 20.77 6.53 -14.79
C VAL A 313 21.86 7.12 -13.88
N PHE A 314 21.48 7.96 -12.91
CA PHE A 314 22.41 8.56 -11.94
C PHE A 314 22.60 7.73 -10.67
N THR A 315 22.01 6.54 -10.59
CA THR A 315 22.24 5.61 -9.47
C THR A 315 23.45 4.73 -9.74
N PRO A 316 24.10 4.18 -8.69
CA PRO A 316 25.26 3.32 -8.87
C PRO A 316 24.82 1.94 -9.41
N ILE A 317 24.60 1.86 -10.72
CA ILE A 317 24.23 0.63 -11.45
C ILE A 317 25.27 -0.49 -11.23
N LEU A 318 26.53 -0.14 -10.98
CA LEU A 318 27.62 -1.09 -10.71
C LEU A 318 27.74 -1.53 -9.24
N SER A 319 26.79 -1.15 -8.38
CA SER A 319 26.79 -1.58 -6.98
C SER A 319 26.34 -3.04 -6.82
N TYR A 320 26.76 -3.69 -5.73
CA TYR A 320 26.33 -5.06 -5.40
C TYR A 320 24.81 -5.20 -5.31
N GLU A 321 24.10 -4.11 -5.02
CA GLU A 321 22.63 -4.06 -4.99
C GLU A 321 21.97 -4.47 -6.30
N ILE A 322 22.64 -4.33 -7.45
CA ILE A 322 22.08 -4.77 -8.73
C ILE A 322 21.84 -6.29 -8.76
N LEU A 323 22.57 -7.07 -7.96
CA LEU A 323 22.37 -8.51 -7.87
C LEU A 323 20.93 -8.84 -7.43
N ALA A 324 20.28 -7.99 -6.62
CA ALA A 324 18.91 -8.22 -6.17
C ALA A 324 17.89 -8.31 -7.33
N ILE A 325 18.13 -7.63 -8.44
CA ILE A 325 17.22 -7.61 -9.60
C ILE A 325 17.60 -8.62 -10.69
N VAL A 326 18.78 -9.26 -10.59
CA VAL A 326 19.30 -10.20 -11.60
C VAL A 326 18.30 -11.32 -11.93
N PRO A 327 17.61 -11.97 -10.97
CA PRO A 327 16.66 -13.01 -11.31
C PRO A 327 15.56 -12.55 -12.27
N TYR A 328 15.02 -11.36 -12.05
CA TYR A 328 13.89 -10.83 -12.81
C TYR A 328 14.32 -10.25 -14.16
N VAL A 329 15.47 -9.56 -14.20
CA VAL A 329 16.08 -9.09 -15.45
C VAL A 329 16.47 -10.28 -16.32
N GLY A 330 17.11 -11.30 -15.74
CA GLY A 330 17.45 -12.54 -16.45
C GLY A 330 16.20 -13.24 -17.01
N LEU A 331 15.17 -13.41 -16.18
CA LEU A 331 13.93 -14.05 -16.62
C LEU A 331 13.21 -13.26 -17.72
N SER A 332 13.10 -11.94 -17.60
CA SER A 332 12.47 -11.10 -18.64
C SER A 332 13.28 -11.03 -19.94
N LEU A 333 14.62 -11.16 -19.88
CA LEU A 333 15.46 -11.29 -21.08
C LEU A 333 15.29 -12.63 -21.80
N VAL A 334 15.06 -13.71 -21.06
CA VAL A 334 14.88 -15.06 -21.63
C VAL A 334 13.42 -15.33 -22.02
N HIS A 335 12.44 -14.76 -21.33
CA HIS A 335 11.04 -15.03 -21.58
C HIS A 335 10.56 -14.40 -22.89
N THR A 336 9.76 -15.16 -23.64
CA THR A 336 9.16 -14.76 -24.91
C THR A 336 7.65 -14.66 -24.72
N TYR A 337 7.19 -13.68 -23.94
CA TYR A 337 5.77 -13.35 -23.97
C TYR A 337 5.46 -12.85 -25.39
N ARG A 338 4.79 -13.67 -26.20
CA ARG A 338 4.13 -13.19 -27.42
C ARG A 338 3.20 -12.07 -26.95
N THR A 339 3.54 -10.81 -27.23
CA THR A 339 2.63 -9.69 -27.02
C THR A 339 1.30 -10.09 -27.63
N SER A 340 0.25 -10.13 -26.82
CA SER A 340 -1.10 -10.69 -26.99
C SER A 340 -1.83 -10.41 -28.33
N ARG A 341 -1.24 -9.64 -29.25
CA ARG A 341 -1.76 -9.38 -30.60
C ARG A 341 -1.98 -10.62 -31.46
N GLN A 342 -1.30 -11.75 -31.22
CA GLN A 342 -1.49 -12.94 -32.06
C GLN A 342 -2.65 -13.84 -31.63
N TYR A 343 -3.07 -13.81 -30.35
CA TYR A 343 -4.19 -14.63 -29.89
C TYR A 343 -5.57 -14.04 -30.28
N CYS A 344 -5.68 -12.72 -30.44
CA CYS A 344 -6.93 -12.12 -30.93
C CYS A 344 -7.23 -12.44 -32.41
N ILE A 345 -6.21 -12.75 -33.23
CA ILE A 345 -6.41 -13.05 -34.66
C ILE A 345 -6.88 -14.49 -34.87
N SER A 346 -6.56 -15.42 -33.97
CA SER A 346 -6.98 -16.83 -34.08
C SER A 346 -8.38 -17.11 -33.54
N ILE A 347 -9.01 -16.17 -32.83
CA ILE A 347 -10.39 -16.30 -32.33
C ILE A 347 -11.40 -15.70 -33.34
N GLN A 348 -10.92 -15.00 -34.38
CA GLN A 348 -11.75 -14.44 -35.46
C GLN A 348 -11.67 -15.23 -36.78
N ARG A 349 -11.30 -16.51 -36.74
CA ARG A 349 -11.41 -17.42 -37.90
C ARG A 349 -12.22 -18.65 -37.58
#